data_AF-A0A662Q217-F1
#
_entry.id   AF-A0A662Q217-F1
#
_cell.length_a   1.000
_cell.length_b   1.000
_cell.length_c   1.000
_cell.angle_alpha   90.00
_cell.angle_beta   90.00
_cell.angle_gamma   90.00
#
_symmetry.space_group_name_H-M   'P 1'
#
loop_
_entity.id
_entity.type
_entity.pdbx_description
1 polymer ?
#
loop_
_entity_poly.entity_id
_entity_poly.type
_entity_poly.pdbx_seq_one_letter_code
_entity_poly.pdbx_strand_id
1 'polypeptide(L)'
;QRFYVDWSSLEGWSKYTGWWGSTGVVELSDEVFVSSPSSLHISSRVGEAAYIYGDVPGIDFDSPYNVSLWLYLGSDCDRVIVYQDANLRLAILDNELKVLKSFKPLEWVDVISLEKETWYRISATVDPTTLSAIVSVAEVTVTAKLPPEGIPTTAQTPEGTISWDVTLGDLSHSTGQGDFYIDDLEIVQAAVPGEVPAGPFKFKIRLEPYMVRVEKGEPAIIKVKVVLVSGTPEQVKLSLVRLGGLPPDFPYTFDPPVVVPPTTSTLRIDTSELEGSYALTVWGQSEGIDVYNVFTLDVISPFDYEISVVPSKVKVKQGESVKVTINVNLVKGEARPIELSISGVPSGASYSLKPTTVTPPGTAELTIDAGEAKGTFHIVVKGVSGEKTKTASLELTIEEKKCVIATATYGSELSGIVEFLRSFRNNFVFSTYAGRRFYVAFDAFYYSWSPTVARAIRGNPWLKLIFRVLLYPLILSLEASALASKPLISLNPEVAVFVAGAVAATLIGLVYIAPLAYILLRRKEVKNILLALTLVVLVAILVSSVAEMLRADDMLTLATTAYVLSLMGLAAIVPLKIVKKLKISP
;
A
#
# COMPACT_ATOMS: atom_id res chain seq x y z
N GLN A 1 -24.06 33.54 -32.48
CA GLN A 1 -22.75 34.04 -32.94
C GLN A 1 -21.64 33.32 -32.17
N ARG A 2 -20.40 33.31 -32.68
CA ARG A 2 -19.25 32.61 -32.08
C ARG A 2 -18.01 33.49 -32.20
N PHE A 3 -17.29 33.65 -31.10
CA PHE A 3 -15.96 34.24 -31.01
C PHE A 3 -15.00 33.16 -30.51
N TYR A 4 -13.81 33.06 -31.12
CA TYR A 4 -12.83 32.03 -30.80
C TYR A 4 -11.41 32.56 -30.96
N VAL A 5 -10.54 32.19 -30.03
CA VAL A 5 -9.12 32.55 -30.00
C VAL A 5 -8.31 31.29 -29.75
N ASP A 6 -7.45 30.95 -30.72
CA ASP A 6 -6.51 29.82 -30.69
C ASP A 6 -5.10 30.20 -30.23
N TRP A 7 -4.93 31.47 -29.82
CA TRP A 7 -3.66 32.06 -29.40
C TRP A 7 -2.50 31.93 -30.40
N SER A 8 -2.80 31.84 -31.69
CA SER A 8 -1.79 31.95 -32.76
C SER A 8 -1.16 33.35 -32.86
N SER A 9 -1.86 34.38 -32.36
CA SER A 9 -1.36 35.74 -32.22
C SER A 9 -2.05 36.45 -31.05
N LEU A 10 -1.46 37.56 -30.58
CA LEU A 10 -2.08 38.49 -29.62
C LEU A 10 -2.66 39.73 -30.31
N GLU A 11 -2.87 39.66 -31.63
CA GLU A 11 -3.51 40.73 -32.38
C GLU A 11 -4.95 40.96 -31.87
N GLY A 12 -5.33 42.22 -31.67
CA GLY A 12 -6.64 42.58 -31.09
C GLY A 12 -6.69 42.57 -29.56
N TRP A 13 -5.61 42.16 -28.88
CA TRP A 13 -5.50 42.19 -27.41
C TRP A 13 -4.53 43.25 -26.93
N SER A 14 -4.94 44.03 -25.94
CA SER A 14 -4.09 44.98 -25.24
C SER A 14 -3.46 44.30 -24.02
N LYS A 15 -2.15 44.46 -23.85
CA LYS A 15 -1.39 43.89 -22.73
C LYS A 15 -1.21 44.90 -21.60
N TYR A 16 -1.27 44.40 -20.38
CA TYR A 16 -0.90 45.14 -19.18
C TYR A 16 0.02 44.27 -18.30
N THR A 17 1.24 44.74 -18.06
CA THR A 17 2.26 44.00 -17.28
C THR A 17 2.80 44.81 -16.09
N GLY A 18 2.07 45.81 -15.58
CA GLY A 18 2.39 46.52 -14.33
C GLY A 18 2.79 48.01 -14.48
N TRP A 19 3.01 48.67 -13.33
CA TRP A 19 3.47 50.06 -13.19
C TRP A 19 4.56 50.13 -12.10
N TRP A 20 5.70 50.77 -12.39
CA TRP A 20 6.88 50.95 -11.50
C TRP A 20 7.75 49.71 -11.26
N GLY A 21 8.46 49.25 -12.30
CA GLY A 21 9.72 48.50 -12.14
C GLY A 21 9.63 47.01 -11.80
N SER A 22 8.44 46.46 -11.54
CA SER A 22 8.17 45.01 -11.50
C SER A 22 7.15 44.71 -12.60
N THR A 23 7.45 43.73 -13.44
CA THR A 23 6.61 43.38 -14.59
C THR A 23 6.33 41.89 -14.61
N GLY A 24 5.04 41.54 -14.55
CA GLY A 24 4.64 40.16 -14.82
C GLY A 24 4.72 39.82 -16.32
N VAL A 25 4.49 38.56 -16.64
CA VAL A 25 4.61 37.98 -17.98
C VAL A 25 3.25 37.84 -18.62
N VAL A 26 3.15 38.25 -19.89
CA VAL A 26 2.03 37.99 -20.77
C VAL A 26 2.57 37.72 -22.18
N GLU A 27 2.64 36.46 -22.57
CA GLU A 27 3.20 36.03 -23.84
C GLU A 27 2.51 34.79 -24.41
N LEU A 28 2.92 34.40 -25.62
CA LEU A 28 2.49 33.14 -26.22
C LEU A 28 3.53 32.07 -25.89
N SER A 29 3.07 30.91 -25.43
CA SER A 29 3.92 29.74 -25.18
C SER A 29 3.70 28.69 -26.26
N ASP A 30 4.76 28.30 -26.94
CA ASP A 30 4.82 27.18 -27.89
C ASP A 30 5.29 25.87 -27.23
N GLU A 31 5.50 25.88 -25.91
CA GLU A 31 5.91 24.69 -25.14
C GLU A 31 4.74 24.03 -24.41
N VAL A 32 3.80 24.84 -23.90
CA VAL A 32 2.66 24.38 -23.09
C VAL A 32 1.36 24.83 -23.77
N PHE A 33 0.70 23.93 -24.51
CA PHE A 33 -0.57 24.23 -25.19
C PHE A 33 -1.44 22.98 -25.35
N VAL A 34 -2.73 23.17 -25.59
CA VAL A 34 -3.70 22.14 -25.98
C VAL A 34 -3.82 22.10 -27.50
N SER A 35 -3.96 23.26 -28.13
CA SER A 35 -4.14 23.43 -29.56
C SER A 35 -2.95 24.16 -30.16
N SER A 36 -2.39 23.64 -31.25
CA SER A 36 -1.28 24.28 -31.97
C SER A 36 -1.74 25.64 -32.54
N PRO A 37 -0.88 26.69 -32.57
CA PRO A 37 0.57 26.65 -32.33
C PRO A 37 1.03 27.03 -30.92
N SER A 38 0.18 27.64 -30.10
CA SER A 38 0.59 28.19 -28.80
C SER A 38 -0.60 28.40 -27.87
N SER A 39 -0.34 28.58 -26.58
CA SER A 39 -1.33 29.06 -25.61
C SER A 39 -0.93 30.44 -25.06
N LEU A 40 -1.85 31.12 -24.38
CA LEU A 40 -1.57 32.34 -23.64
C LEU A 40 -0.92 32.01 -22.29
N HIS A 41 0.32 32.44 -22.08
CA HIS A 41 1.03 32.31 -20.80
C HIS A 41 0.95 33.60 -20.00
N ILE A 42 0.58 33.47 -18.73
CA ILE A 42 0.49 34.57 -17.76
C ILE A 42 1.24 34.17 -16.49
N SER A 43 2.13 35.05 -16.04
CA SER A 43 2.89 34.86 -14.80
C SER A 43 2.95 36.17 -14.01
N SER A 44 2.61 36.13 -12.72
CA SER A 44 2.69 37.30 -11.85
C SER A 44 3.14 36.93 -10.44
N ARG A 45 3.76 37.89 -9.76
CA ARG A 45 4.09 37.85 -8.34
C ARG A 45 3.28 38.89 -7.56
N VAL A 46 3.25 38.75 -6.23
CA VAL A 46 2.67 39.76 -5.35
C VAL A 46 3.31 41.12 -5.61
N GLY A 47 2.48 42.09 -6.00
CA GLY A 47 2.92 43.44 -6.36
C GLY A 47 3.02 43.68 -7.88
N GLU A 48 2.84 42.64 -8.68
CA GLU A 48 2.75 42.71 -10.15
C GLU A 48 1.29 42.61 -10.59
N ALA A 49 1.02 43.03 -11.82
CA ALA A 49 -0.23 42.74 -12.51
C ALA A 49 0.13 42.32 -13.93
N ALA A 50 -0.50 41.27 -14.43
CA ALA A 50 -0.22 40.66 -15.72
C ALA A 50 -1.51 40.17 -16.34
N TYR A 51 -2.09 40.93 -17.25
CA TYR A 51 -3.34 40.57 -17.91
C TYR A 51 -3.42 41.12 -19.33
N ILE A 52 -4.31 40.52 -20.12
CA ILE A 52 -4.76 41.09 -21.39
C ILE A 52 -6.24 41.44 -21.33
N TYR A 53 -6.62 42.38 -22.17
CA TYR A 53 -8.00 42.78 -22.37
C TYR A 53 -8.28 43.07 -23.84
N GLY A 54 -9.51 42.87 -24.26
CA GLY A 54 -9.91 43.04 -25.66
C GLY A 54 -11.42 43.02 -25.86
N ASP A 55 -11.83 43.38 -27.07
CA ASP A 55 -13.22 43.38 -27.51
C ASP A 55 -13.57 42.03 -28.14
N VAL A 56 -14.82 41.61 -27.96
CA VAL A 56 -15.38 40.33 -28.42
C VAL A 56 -16.53 40.63 -29.40
N PRO A 57 -16.22 40.98 -30.65
CA PRO A 57 -17.22 41.44 -31.60
C PRO A 57 -18.27 40.36 -31.89
N GLY A 58 -19.53 40.77 -31.87
CA GLY A 58 -20.66 39.92 -32.23
C GLY A 58 -21.16 39.00 -31.12
N ILE A 59 -20.73 39.20 -29.87
CA ILE A 59 -21.37 38.62 -28.69
C ILE A 59 -22.14 39.73 -27.97
N ASP A 60 -23.39 39.44 -27.61
CA ASP A 60 -24.23 40.28 -26.76
C ASP A 60 -24.20 39.71 -25.33
N PHE A 61 -23.44 40.38 -24.46
CA PHE A 61 -23.30 40.02 -23.04
C PHE A 61 -24.52 40.39 -22.20
N ASP A 62 -25.54 41.05 -22.75
CA ASP A 62 -26.83 41.25 -22.08
C ASP A 62 -27.79 40.07 -22.32
N SER A 63 -27.47 39.18 -23.28
CA SER A 63 -28.23 37.99 -23.62
C SER A 63 -27.49 36.71 -23.19
N PRO A 64 -28.17 35.56 -22.96
CA PRO A 64 -27.49 34.34 -22.52
C PRO A 64 -26.38 33.87 -23.47
N TYR A 65 -25.25 33.44 -22.93
CA TYR A 65 -24.07 32.99 -23.69
C TYR A 65 -23.35 31.84 -22.98
N ASN A 66 -22.46 31.18 -23.71
CA ASN A 66 -21.56 30.17 -23.17
C ASN A 66 -20.12 30.64 -23.37
N VAL A 67 -19.29 30.49 -22.36
CA VAL A 67 -17.84 30.62 -22.47
C VAL A 67 -17.19 29.27 -22.20
N SER A 68 -16.14 28.93 -22.92
CA SER A 68 -15.24 27.84 -22.55
C SER A 68 -13.79 28.19 -22.85
N LEU A 69 -12.88 27.64 -22.04
CA LEU A 69 -11.44 27.76 -22.22
C LEU A 69 -10.75 26.56 -21.57
N TRP A 70 -9.52 26.29 -21.97
CA TRP A 70 -8.60 25.41 -21.26
C TRP A 70 -7.74 26.21 -20.30
N LEU A 71 -7.51 25.66 -19.11
CA LEU A 71 -6.67 26.26 -18.07
C LEU A 71 -5.64 25.24 -17.57
N TYR A 72 -4.40 25.68 -17.40
CA TYR A 72 -3.30 24.89 -16.83
C TYR A 72 -2.53 25.72 -15.81
N LEU A 73 -2.19 25.13 -14.67
CA LEU A 73 -1.39 25.79 -13.64
C LEU A 73 0.06 25.29 -13.70
N GLY A 74 1.00 26.18 -14.02
CA GLY A 74 2.44 25.93 -13.97
C GLY A 74 3.01 26.04 -12.56
N SER A 75 2.37 26.83 -11.69
CA SER A 75 2.72 26.94 -10.26
C SER A 75 1.49 27.03 -9.38
N ASP A 76 1.70 27.12 -8.06
CA ASP A 76 0.63 27.49 -7.15
C ASP A 76 0.13 28.90 -7.52
N CYS A 77 -1.19 29.05 -7.60
CA CYS A 77 -1.89 30.25 -8.01
C CYS A 77 -2.86 30.68 -6.90
N ASP A 78 -2.80 31.95 -6.52
CA ASP A 78 -3.72 32.56 -5.56
C ASP A 78 -4.10 33.97 -6.01
N ARG A 79 -5.39 34.30 -5.90
CA ARG A 79 -5.98 35.61 -6.21
C ARG A 79 -5.75 36.12 -7.63
N VAL A 80 -5.60 35.21 -8.59
CA VAL A 80 -5.51 35.53 -10.02
C VAL A 80 -6.86 35.34 -10.72
N ILE A 81 -7.17 36.18 -11.70
CA ILE A 81 -8.41 36.09 -12.49
C ILE A 81 -8.09 35.38 -13.80
N VAL A 82 -8.76 34.26 -14.05
CA VAL A 82 -8.52 33.48 -15.28
C VAL A 82 -9.46 33.89 -16.41
N TYR A 83 -10.62 34.45 -16.07
CA TYR A 83 -11.55 35.00 -17.03
C TYR A 83 -12.48 36.02 -16.36
N GLN A 84 -12.75 37.11 -17.06
CA GLN A 84 -13.77 38.07 -16.65
C GLN A 84 -14.40 38.75 -17.87
N ASP A 85 -15.71 38.92 -17.81
CA ASP A 85 -16.50 39.83 -18.66
C ASP A 85 -17.41 40.71 -17.78
N ALA A 86 -18.45 41.32 -18.36
CA ALA A 86 -19.42 42.16 -17.65
C ALA A 86 -20.29 41.42 -16.63
N ASN A 87 -20.40 40.09 -16.68
CA ASN A 87 -21.30 39.29 -15.83
C ASN A 87 -20.58 38.20 -15.04
N LEU A 88 -19.61 37.53 -15.64
CA LEU A 88 -18.90 36.37 -15.08
C LEU A 88 -17.46 36.74 -14.72
N ARG A 89 -17.01 36.35 -13.53
CA ARG A 89 -15.60 36.35 -13.15
C ARG A 89 -15.21 35.02 -12.53
N LEU A 90 -14.21 34.40 -13.13
CA LEU A 90 -13.56 33.18 -12.68
C LEU A 90 -12.19 33.53 -12.12
N ALA A 91 -11.90 33.06 -10.91
CA ALA A 91 -10.63 33.29 -10.25
C ALA A 91 -10.10 31.99 -9.63
N ILE A 92 -8.79 31.96 -9.43
CA ILE A 92 -8.14 30.92 -8.62
C ILE A 92 -7.81 31.52 -7.28
N LEU A 93 -8.35 30.96 -6.19
CA LEU A 93 -7.94 31.27 -4.82
C LEU A 93 -7.41 29.98 -4.19
N ASP A 94 -6.15 29.98 -3.75
CA ASP A 94 -5.47 28.80 -3.19
C ASP A 94 -5.61 27.54 -4.06
N ASN A 95 -5.26 27.65 -5.35
CA ASN A 95 -5.44 26.60 -6.38
C ASN A 95 -6.88 26.11 -6.59
N GLU A 96 -7.89 26.75 -6.02
CA GLU A 96 -9.29 26.41 -6.25
C GLU A 96 -9.93 27.37 -7.25
N LEU A 97 -10.57 26.81 -8.28
CA LEU A 97 -11.39 27.59 -9.19
C LEU A 97 -12.67 28.04 -8.48
N LYS A 98 -12.95 29.33 -8.55
CA LYS A 98 -14.11 29.96 -7.92
C LYS A 98 -14.80 30.94 -8.86
N VAL A 99 -16.10 31.12 -8.64
CA VAL A 99 -16.95 32.07 -9.37
C VAL A 99 -17.31 33.23 -8.46
N LEU A 100 -17.18 34.47 -8.94
CA LEU A 100 -17.58 35.65 -8.17
C LEU A 100 -19.11 35.68 -8.03
N LYS A 101 -19.59 35.86 -6.80
CA LYS A 101 -21.02 35.97 -6.49
C LYS A 101 -21.47 37.38 -6.11
N SER A 102 -20.63 38.13 -5.39
CA SER A 102 -20.94 39.49 -4.94
C SER A 102 -19.65 40.25 -4.64
N PHE A 103 -19.63 41.58 -4.84
CA PHE A 103 -18.54 42.44 -4.37
C PHE A 103 -18.74 42.96 -2.94
N LYS A 104 -19.97 42.94 -2.41
CA LYS A 104 -20.34 43.57 -1.13
C LYS A 104 -21.33 42.71 -0.33
N PRO A 105 -20.86 41.85 0.60
CA PRO A 105 -19.46 41.50 0.84
C PRO A 105 -18.85 40.72 -0.33
N LEU A 106 -17.52 40.68 -0.41
CA LEU A 106 -16.82 39.89 -1.41
C LEU A 106 -17.10 38.40 -1.16
N GLU A 107 -17.88 37.79 -2.04
CA GLU A 107 -18.29 36.39 -1.94
C GLU A 107 -17.94 35.61 -3.19
N TRP A 108 -17.46 34.38 -2.98
CA TRP A 108 -17.06 33.43 -4.01
C TRP A 108 -17.85 32.13 -3.84
N VAL A 109 -18.06 31.42 -4.95
CA VAL A 109 -18.62 30.07 -4.97
C VAL A 109 -17.53 29.11 -5.44
N ASP A 110 -17.30 28.06 -4.64
CA ASP A 110 -16.28 27.05 -4.91
C ASP A 110 -16.71 26.12 -6.04
N VAL A 111 -15.82 25.86 -6.99
CA VAL A 111 -16.05 24.93 -8.11
C VAL A 111 -15.26 23.65 -7.90
N ILE A 112 -13.93 23.70 -7.99
CA ILE A 112 -13.07 22.53 -7.90
C ILE A 112 -11.63 22.95 -7.54
N SER A 113 -10.91 22.11 -6.81
CA SER A 113 -9.46 22.24 -6.64
C SER A 113 -8.73 21.79 -7.92
N LEU A 114 -7.78 22.59 -8.38
CA LEU A 114 -7.02 22.34 -9.60
C LEU A 114 -5.65 21.77 -9.25
N GLU A 115 -5.26 20.69 -9.92
CA GLU A 115 -3.91 20.16 -9.85
C GLU A 115 -2.99 20.93 -10.81
N LYS A 116 -1.73 21.10 -10.41
CA LYS A 116 -0.70 21.64 -11.29
C LYS A 116 -0.39 20.66 -12.41
N GLU A 117 0.18 21.19 -13.48
CA GLU A 117 0.63 20.40 -14.63
C GLU A 117 -0.49 19.61 -15.34
N THR A 118 -1.75 20.02 -15.15
CA THR A 118 -2.93 19.37 -15.70
C THR A 118 -3.82 20.39 -16.41
N TRP A 119 -4.27 20.04 -17.62
CA TRP A 119 -5.21 20.85 -18.39
C TRP A 119 -6.66 20.59 -17.95
N TYR A 120 -7.37 21.64 -17.59
CA TYR A 120 -8.79 21.62 -17.25
C TYR A 120 -9.60 22.39 -18.28
N ARG A 121 -10.59 21.74 -18.87
CA ARG A 121 -11.58 22.43 -19.69
C ARG A 121 -12.64 23.05 -18.79
N ILE A 122 -12.68 24.37 -18.76
CA ILE A 122 -13.69 25.15 -18.06
C ILE A 122 -14.77 25.52 -19.06
N SER A 123 -16.02 25.36 -18.67
CA SER A 123 -17.17 25.86 -19.42
C SER A 123 -18.16 26.53 -18.49
N ALA A 124 -18.72 27.66 -18.89
CA ALA A 124 -19.77 28.34 -18.16
C ALA A 124 -20.91 28.73 -19.09
N THR A 125 -22.13 28.35 -18.73
CA THR A 125 -23.36 28.89 -19.31
C THR A 125 -23.80 30.06 -18.45
N VAL A 126 -23.85 31.26 -19.03
CA VAL A 126 -24.15 32.51 -18.34
C VAL A 126 -25.50 33.03 -18.83
N ASP A 127 -26.37 33.35 -17.89
CA ASP A 127 -27.65 33.99 -18.14
C ASP A 127 -27.73 35.32 -17.36
N PRO A 128 -27.40 36.44 -18.01
CA PRO A 128 -27.48 37.78 -17.43
C PRO A 128 -28.90 38.14 -16.99
N THR A 129 -29.92 37.62 -17.67
CA THR A 129 -31.33 37.95 -17.39
C THR A 129 -31.83 37.35 -16.08
N THR A 130 -31.27 36.20 -15.68
CA THR A 130 -31.56 35.54 -14.40
C THR A 130 -30.46 35.74 -13.36
N LEU A 131 -29.40 36.47 -13.70
CA LEU A 131 -28.19 36.66 -12.88
C LEU A 131 -27.64 35.33 -12.38
N SER A 132 -27.52 34.35 -13.29
CA SER A 132 -27.04 33.02 -12.94
C SER A 132 -26.00 32.51 -13.94
N ALA A 133 -25.09 31.69 -13.43
CA ALA A 133 -24.15 30.93 -14.26
C ALA A 133 -24.08 29.47 -13.80
N ILE A 134 -23.95 28.56 -14.75
CA ILE A 134 -23.64 27.15 -14.51
C ILE A 134 -22.22 26.93 -14.99
N VAL A 135 -21.29 26.66 -14.07
CA VAL A 135 -19.88 26.42 -14.37
C VAL A 135 -19.59 24.93 -14.22
N SER A 136 -19.01 24.34 -15.26
CA SER A 136 -18.65 22.93 -15.34
C SER A 136 -17.17 22.75 -15.64
N VAL A 137 -16.52 21.92 -14.82
CA VAL A 137 -15.11 21.52 -14.94
C VAL A 137 -14.99 20.04 -14.60
N ALA A 138 -14.39 19.24 -15.49
CA ALA A 138 -14.38 17.78 -15.38
C ALA A 138 -15.80 17.22 -15.17
N GLU A 139 -16.03 16.44 -14.10
CA GLU A 139 -17.35 15.91 -13.73
C GLU A 139 -18.13 16.81 -12.74
N VAL A 140 -17.54 17.94 -12.34
CA VAL A 140 -18.15 18.87 -11.37
C VAL A 140 -18.94 19.95 -12.11
N THR A 141 -20.15 20.23 -11.63
CA THR A 141 -21.00 21.32 -12.14
C THR A 141 -21.59 22.09 -10.97
N VAL A 142 -21.43 23.41 -11.01
CA VAL A 142 -21.86 24.32 -9.95
C VAL A 142 -22.72 25.44 -10.53
N THR A 143 -23.84 25.73 -9.88
CA THR A 143 -24.68 26.90 -10.19
C THR A 143 -24.34 28.04 -9.26
N ALA A 144 -23.93 29.19 -9.82
CA ALA A 144 -23.61 30.40 -9.09
C ALA A 144 -24.64 31.51 -9.40
N LYS A 145 -24.95 32.33 -8.40
CA LYS A 145 -25.60 33.63 -8.62
C LYS A 145 -24.52 34.65 -9.00
N LEU A 146 -24.84 35.52 -9.95
CA LEU A 146 -23.92 36.55 -10.44
C LEU A 146 -24.15 37.88 -9.70
N PRO A 147 -23.12 38.77 -9.63
CA PRO A 147 -23.26 40.08 -9.02
C PRO A 147 -24.35 40.92 -9.73
N PRO A 148 -25.40 41.38 -9.03
CA PRO A 148 -26.48 42.14 -9.66
C PRO A 148 -26.02 43.50 -10.20
N GLU A 149 -24.95 44.05 -9.66
CA GLU A 149 -24.29 45.28 -10.13
C GLU A 149 -23.47 45.11 -11.41
N GLY A 150 -23.29 43.87 -11.89
CA GLY A 150 -22.36 43.55 -12.96
C GLY A 150 -20.90 43.68 -12.53
N ILE A 151 -19.99 43.43 -13.46
CA ILE A 151 -18.55 43.45 -13.23
C ILE A 151 -17.94 44.58 -14.06
N PRO A 152 -17.09 45.43 -13.46
CA PRO A 152 -16.51 46.56 -14.19
C PRO A 152 -15.68 46.12 -15.40
N THR A 153 -16.00 46.71 -16.56
CA THR A 153 -15.33 46.51 -17.85
C THR A 153 -14.72 47.79 -18.41
N THR A 154 -14.49 48.78 -17.54
CA THR A 154 -13.89 50.06 -17.91
C THR A 154 -12.89 50.52 -16.85
N ALA A 155 -11.85 51.23 -17.25
CA ALA A 155 -10.93 51.92 -16.35
C ALA A 155 -10.69 53.37 -16.79
N GLN A 156 -10.51 54.25 -15.80
CA GLN A 156 -10.09 55.63 -16.01
C GLN A 156 -8.57 55.71 -16.07
N THR A 157 -8.04 56.28 -17.15
CA THR A 157 -6.61 56.55 -17.33
C THR A 157 -6.38 58.05 -17.52
N PRO A 158 -5.13 58.54 -17.36
CA PRO A 158 -4.80 59.94 -17.68
C PRO A 158 -5.12 60.35 -19.14
N GLU A 159 -5.22 59.37 -20.04
CA GLU A 159 -5.46 59.56 -21.48
C GLU A 159 -6.94 59.40 -21.87
N GLY A 160 -7.80 58.99 -20.94
CA GLY A 160 -9.24 58.80 -21.13
C GLY A 160 -9.78 57.51 -20.50
N THR A 161 -11.06 57.25 -20.73
CA THR A 161 -11.69 55.97 -20.33
C THR A 161 -11.32 54.89 -21.34
N ILE A 162 -10.77 53.78 -20.87
CA ILE A 162 -10.63 52.55 -21.64
C ILE A 162 -11.75 51.58 -21.28
N SER A 163 -12.25 50.83 -22.26
CA SER A 163 -13.27 49.78 -22.10
C SER A 163 -12.82 48.51 -22.80
N TRP A 164 -13.36 47.38 -22.37
CA TRP A 164 -13.09 46.06 -22.95
C TRP A 164 -14.28 45.13 -22.71
N ASP A 165 -14.41 44.06 -23.48
CA ASP A 165 -15.43 43.05 -23.21
C ASP A 165 -14.92 41.98 -22.25
N VAL A 166 -13.68 41.52 -22.47
CA VAL A 166 -13.08 40.41 -21.71
C VAL A 166 -11.70 40.78 -21.18
N THR A 167 -11.38 40.29 -19.99
CA THR A 167 -10.01 40.28 -19.44
C THR A 167 -9.58 38.89 -19.03
N LEU A 168 -8.32 38.56 -19.30
CA LEU A 168 -7.67 37.31 -18.87
C LEU A 168 -6.38 37.68 -18.14
N GLY A 169 -6.20 37.24 -16.90
CA GLY A 169 -4.94 37.43 -16.17
C GLY A 169 -5.08 37.99 -14.76
N ASP A 170 -3.93 38.27 -14.15
CA ASP A 170 -3.87 38.85 -12.82
C ASP A 170 -4.06 40.37 -12.86
N LEU A 171 -5.25 40.83 -12.45
CA LEU A 171 -5.57 42.25 -12.27
C LEU A 171 -5.11 42.80 -10.90
N SER A 172 -4.55 41.97 -10.02
CA SER A 172 -4.28 42.31 -8.62
C SER A 172 -2.87 42.85 -8.40
N HIS A 173 -2.75 44.18 -8.36
CA HIS A 173 -1.49 44.89 -8.03
C HIS A 173 -0.91 44.64 -6.63
N SER A 174 -1.53 43.83 -5.79
CA SER A 174 -1.15 43.75 -4.37
C SER A 174 -1.23 42.36 -3.75
N THR A 175 -1.95 41.42 -4.35
CA THR A 175 -2.20 40.12 -3.70
C THR A 175 -2.23 38.92 -4.63
N GLY A 176 -2.33 39.12 -5.95
CA GLY A 176 -2.31 38.03 -6.91
C GLY A 176 -0.90 37.49 -7.12
N GLN A 177 -0.80 36.18 -7.32
CA GLN A 177 0.40 35.52 -7.80
C GLN A 177 0.05 34.19 -8.46
N GLY A 178 0.79 33.82 -9.49
CA GLY A 178 0.62 32.54 -10.14
C GLY A 178 1.28 32.48 -11.51
N ASP A 179 1.50 31.26 -11.99
CA ASP A 179 1.97 30.93 -13.33
C ASP A 179 0.96 29.99 -13.96
N PHE A 180 0.27 30.44 -15.02
CA PHE A 180 -0.80 29.70 -15.65
C PHE A 180 -0.94 29.99 -17.13
N TYR A 181 -1.62 29.07 -17.82
CA TYR A 181 -1.77 29.06 -19.26
C TYR A 181 -3.25 28.92 -19.61
N ILE A 182 -3.69 29.68 -20.61
CA ILE A 182 -5.05 29.66 -21.13
C ILE A 182 -5.01 29.29 -22.60
N ASP A 183 -5.85 28.35 -23.00
CA ASP A 183 -5.95 27.93 -24.41
C ASP A 183 -7.41 27.81 -24.89
N ASP A 184 -7.63 27.90 -26.19
CA ASP A 184 -8.93 27.81 -26.89
C ASP A 184 -10.07 28.59 -26.22
N LEU A 185 -9.91 29.92 -26.05
CA LEU A 185 -11.01 30.74 -25.56
C LEU A 185 -12.12 30.77 -26.60
N GLU A 186 -13.30 30.30 -26.22
CA GLU A 186 -14.49 30.27 -27.05
C GLU A 186 -15.66 30.93 -26.32
N ILE A 187 -16.31 31.90 -26.96
CA ILE A 187 -17.55 32.51 -26.48
C ILE A 187 -18.62 32.35 -27.55
N VAL A 188 -19.75 31.78 -27.19
CA VAL A 188 -20.86 31.46 -28.09
C VAL A 188 -22.14 32.06 -27.53
N GLN A 189 -22.79 32.93 -28.30
CA GLN A 189 -24.15 33.39 -27.95
C GLN A 189 -25.05 32.17 -27.82
N ALA A 190 -25.71 32.00 -26.67
CA ALA A 190 -26.65 30.90 -26.49
C ALA A 190 -27.83 31.12 -27.43
N ALA A 191 -28.28 30.03 -28.05
CA ALA A 191 -29.56 30.05 -28.75
C ALA A 191 -30.67 30.31 -27.72
N VAL A 192 -31.67 31.11 -28.08
CA VAL A 192 -32.86 31.32 -27.27
C VAL A 192 -33.44 29.94 -26.89
N PRO A 193 -33.56 29.58 -25.59
CA PRO A 193 -34.04 28.27 -25.19
C PRO A 193 -35.43 28.00 -25.77
N GLY A 194 -35.52 27.00 -26.66
CA GLY A 194 -36.78 26.54 -27.25
C GLY A 194 -36.98 26.91 -28.72
N GLU A 195 -36.17 27.81 -29.30
CA GLU A 195 -36.15 28.02 -30.75
C GLU A 195 -34.95 27.30 -31.36
N VAL A 196 -35.23 26.19 -32.04
CA VAL A 196 -34.29 25.60 -32.99
C VAL A 196 -34.14 26.61 -34.12
N PRO A 197 -32.93 27.15 -34.40
CA PRO A 197 -32.74 28.11 -35.46
C PRO A 197 -33.39 27.65 -36.77
N ALA A 198 -34.23 28.50 -37.36
CA ALA A 198 -34.80 28.26 -38.68
C ALA A 198 -33.67 28.19 -39.73
N GLY A 199 -33.75 27.23 -40.65
CA GLY A 199 -32.69 27.00 -41.63
C GLY A 199 -32.62 25.55 -42.10
N PRO A 200 -31.59 25.18 -42.89
CA PRO A 200 -31.40 23.79 -43.29
C PRO A 200 -31.17 22.90 -42.07
N PHE A 201 -31.58 21.64 -42.16
CA PHE A 201 -31.32 20.63 -41.13
C PHE A 201 -29.82 20.60 -40.82
N LYS A 202 -29.46 20.73 -39.55
CA LYS A 202 -28.10 20.53 -39.04
C LYS A 202 -28.18 19.83 -37.70
N PHE A 203 -27.20 18.99 -37.42
CA PHE A 203 -27.08 18.29 -36.14
C PHE A 203 -25.61 18.22 -35.69
N LYS A 204 -25.39 17.85 -34.43
CA LYS A 204 -24.07 17.54 -33.87
C LYS A 204 -24.13 16.23 -33.09
N ILE A 205 -23.02 15.51 -33.03
CA ILE A 205 -22.86 14.29 -32.23
C ILE A 205 -22.02 14.63 -30.99
N ARG A 206 -22.44 14.14 -29.83
CA ARG A 206 -21.65 14.14 -28.58
C ARG A 206 -21.52 12.71 -28.07
N LEU A 207 -20.30 12.34 -27.66
CA LEU A 207 -19.96 10.99 -27.17
C LEU A 207 -19.69 11.04 -25.68
N GLU A 208 -20.30 10.13 -24.93
CA GLU A 208 -20.15 10.04 -23.47
C GLU A 208 -19.96 8.57 -23.04
N PRO A 209 -18.79 8.18 -22.50
CA PRO A 209 -17.56 8.98 -22.43
C PRO A 209 -16.86 9.08 -23.80
N TYR A 210 -15.91 10.02 -23.94
CA TYR A 210 -15.06 10.17 -25.14
C TYR A 210 -13.76 9.35 -25.06
N MET A 211 -13.50 8.73 -23.91
CA MET A 211 -12.43 7.74 -23.71
C MET A 211 -13.01 6.56 -22.92
N VAL A 212 -12.81 5.35 -23.42
CA VAL A 212 -13.28 4.10 -22.80
C VAL A 212 -12.08 3.20 -22.61
N ARG A 213 -11.90 2.68 -21.40
CA ARG A 213 -10.88 1.69 -21.08
C ARG A 213 -11.52 0.45 -20.49
N VAL A 214 -11.27 -0.71 -21.10
CA VAL A 214 -11.88 -2.01 -20.72
C VAL A 214 -10.88 -3.15 -20.79
N GLU A 215 -11.07 -4.20 -20.00
CA GLU A 215 -10.29 -5.44 -20.15
C GLU A 215 -10.78 -6.22 -21.38
N LYS A 216 -9.87 -6.92 -22.06
CA LYS A 216 -10.21 -7.75 -23.22
C LYS A 216 -11.35 -8.73 -22.91
N GLY A 217 -12.42 -8.66 -23.70
CA GLY A 217 -13.63 -9.46 -23.54
C GLY A 217 -14.75 -8.74 -22.79
N GLU A 218 -14.47 -7.62 -22.12
CA GLU A 218 -15.51 -6.75 -21.57
C GLU A 218 -16.08 -5.83 -22.65
N PRO A 219 -17.41 -5.68 -22.72
CA PRO A 219 -18.03 -4.81 -23.73
C PRO A 219 -17.74 -3.33 -23.44
N ALA A 220 -17.29 -2.59 -24.44
CA ALA A 220 -17.21 -1.13 -24.37
C ALA A 220 -18.57 -0.51 -24.70
N ILE A 221 -19.02 0.46 -23.90
CA ILE A 221 -20.34 1.10 -24.02
C ILE A 221 -20.16 2.62 -24.09
N ILE A 222 -20.72 3.25 -25.12
CA ILE A 222 -20.67 4.70 -25.37
C ILE A 222 -22.09 5.21 -25.64
N LYS A 223 -22.49 6.29 -24.97
CA LYS A 223 -23.72 7.02 -25.29
C LYS A 223 -23.44 8.01 -26.42
N VAL A 224 -24.22 7.93 -27.48
CA VAL A 224 -24.14 8.78 -28.67
C VAL A 224 -25.34 9.72 -28.68
N LYS A 225 -25.14 10.94 -28.17
CA LYS A 225 -26.16 11.98 -28.15
C LYS A 225 -26.16 12.73 -29.48
N VAL A 226 -27.26 12.66 -30.22
CA VAL A 226 -27.45 13.40 -31.46
C VAL A 226 -28.33 14.60 -31.17
N VAL A 227 -27.77 15.80 -31.33
CA VAL A 227 -28.40 17.07 -30.94
C VAL A 227 -28.75 17.86 -32.18
N LEU A 228 -29.99 18.33 -32.26
CA LEU A 228 -30.45 19.22 -33.33
C LEU A 228 -29.79 20.59 -33.19
N VAL A 229 -29.30 21.15 -34.31
CA VAL A 229 -28.62 22.44 -34.36
C VAL A 229 -29.45 23.48 -35.10
N SER A 230 -30.12 23.11 -36.21
CA SER A 230 -31.05 23.98 -36.94
C SER A 230 -32.00 23.14 -37.81
N GLY A 231 -33.11 23.73 -38.24
CA GLY A 231 -34.07 23.12 -39.17
C GLY A 231 -34.99 22.05 -38.57
N THR A 232 -35.78 21.39 -39.43
CA THR A 232 -36.66 20.27 -39.04
C THR A 232 -35.84 19.01 -38.82
N PRO A 233 -36.05 18.23 -37.73
CA PRO A 233 -35.36 16.97 -37.51
C PRO A 233 -35.56 15.95 -38.63
N GLU A 234 -34.46 15.41 -39.14
CA GLU A 234 -34.45 14.31 -40.11
C GLU A 234 -33.80 13.06 -39.50
N GLN A 235 -33.88 11.93 -40.23
CA GLN A 235 -33.27 10.68 -39.81
C GLN A 235 -31.74 10.74 -39.96
N VAL A 236 -31.04 10.44 -38.87
CA VAL A 236 -29.59 10.30 -38.84
C VAL A 236 -29.26 8.82 -38.67
N LYS A 237 -28.57 8.24 -39.66
CA LYS A 237 -28.02 6.88 -39.58
C LYS A 237 -26.66 6.91 -38.90
N LEU A 238 -26.48 6.11 -37.85
CA LEU A 238 -25.23 6.02 -37.09
C LEU A 238 -24.40 4.82 -37.55
N SER A 239 -23.12 5.06 -37.76
CA SER A 239 -22.13 4.05 -38.16
C SER A 239 -20.81 4.31 -37.45
N LEU A 240 -19.94 3.29 -37.37
CA LEU A 240 -18.54 3.49 -37.00
C LEU A 240 -17.69 3.52 -38.27
N VAL A 241 -16.82 4.52 -38.37
CA VAL A 241 -15.80 4.64 -39.41
C VAL A 241 -14.45 4.34 -38.79
N ARG A 242 -13.62 3.62 -39.55
CA ARG A 242 -12.35 3.06 -39.10
C ARG A 242 -11.18 3.95 -39.51
N LEU A 243 -10.28 4.21 -38.58
CA LEU A 243 -8.88 4.51 -38.87
C LEU A 243 -8.09 3.19 -38.68
N GLY A 244 -7.08 2.92 -39.51
CA GLY A 244 -6.46 1.58 -39.65
C GLY A 244 -6.00 0.91 -38.34
N GLY A 245 -6.04 -0.44 -38.28
CA GLY A 245 -5.55 -1.23 -37.14
C GLY A 245 -6.57 -2.21 -36.53
N LEU A 246 -7.85 -2.07 -36.84
CA LEU A 246 -8.92 -2.97 -36.38
C LEU A 246 -9.22 -4.09 -37.41
N PRO A 247 -9.66 -5.29 -36.97
CA PRO A 247 -10.11 -6.35 -37.86
C PRO A 247 -11.24 -5.90 -38.81
N PRO A 248 -11.34 -6.47 -40.03
CA PRO A 248 -12.37 -6.10 -41.01
C PRO A 248 -13.81 -6.29 -40.52
N ASP A 249 -14.04 -7.26 -39.64
CA ASP A 249 -15.37 -7.71 -39.17
C ASP A 249 -15.54 -7.50 -37.66
N PHE A 250 -15.07 -6.35 -37.15
CA PHE A 250 -15.15 -6.03 -35.74
C PHE A 250 -16.61 -5.84 -35.25
N PRO A 251 -17.10 -6.59 -34.23
CA PRO A 251 -18.51 -6.54 -33.86
C PRO A 251 -18.87 -5.27 -33.05
N TYR A 252 -19.81 -4.49 -33.58
CA TYR A 252 -20.42 -3.37 -32.87
C TYR A 252 -21.91 -3.25 -33.18
N THR A 253 -22.67 -2.64 -32.27
CA THR A 253 -24.10 -2.37 -32.46
C THR A 253 -24.46 -0.98 -31.95
N PHE A 254 -25.34 -0.30 -32.67
CA PHE A 254 -26.04 0.89 -32.19
C PHE A 254 -27.48 0.52 -31.83
N ASP A 255 -27.96 1.00 -30.68
CA ASP A 255 -29.36 0.82 -30.26
C ASP A 255 -29.98 2.17 -29.83
N PRO A 256 -30.85 2.78 -30.67
CA PRO A 256 -31.16 2.39 -32.06
C PRO A 256 -30.08 2.85 -33.07
N PRO A 257 -29.94 2.19 -34.23
CA PRO A 257 -28.95 2.56 -35.26
C PRO A 257 -29.35 3.75 -36.14
N VAL A 258 -30.63 4.15 -36.09
CA VAL A 258 -31.17 5.33 -36.76
C VAL A 258 -31.94 6.15 -35.73
N VAL A 259 -31.67 7.44 -35.67
CA VAL A 259 -32.24 8.36 -34.68
C VAL A 259 -32.77 9.63 -35.34
N VAL A 260 -33.71 10.31 -34.67
CA VAL A 260 -34.20 11.64 -35.08
C VAL A 260 -33.82 12.64 -33.97
N PRO A 261 -33.00 13.66 -34.23
CA PRO A 261 -32.52 14.57 -33.18
C PRO A 261 -33.65 15.44 -32.57
N PRO A 262 -33.61 15.76 -31.28
CA PRO A 262 -32.61 15.33 -30.29
C PRO A 262 -32.92 13.95 -29.71
N THR A 263 -32.01 12.98 -29.88
CA THR A 263 -32.16 11.60 -29.36
C THR A 263 -30.79 11.05 -28.95
N THR A 264 -30.77 10.05 -28.07
CA THR A 264 -29.55 9.31 -27.70
C THR A 264 -29.61 7.88 -28.23
N SER A 265 -28.51 7.38 -28.78
CA SER A 265 -28.28 5.96 -29.12
C SER A 265 -27.19 5.39 -28.23
N THR A 266 -27.19 4.07 -28.01
CA THR A 266 -26.11 3.37 -27.30
C THR A 266 -25.25 2.59 -28.28
N LEU A 267 -23.97 2.92 -28.35
CA LEU A 267 -22.96 2.14 -29.06
C LEU A 267 -22.39 1.08 -28.11
N ARG A 268 -22.47 -0.19 -28.51
CA ARG A 268 -21.84 -1.32 -27.83
C ARG A 268 -20.80 -1.95 -28.74
N ILE A 269 -19.64 -2.24 -28.18
CA ILE A 269 -18.47 -2.76 -28.87
C ILE A 269 -17.99 -4.06 -28.18
N ASP A 270 -17.78 -5.13 -28.95
CA ASP A 270 -17.23 -6.40 -28.44
C ASP A 270 -15.71 -6.40 -28.50
N THR A 271 -15.02 -6.42 -27.36
CA THR A 271 -13.56 -6.31 -27.31
C THR A 271 -12.81 -7.64 -27.28
N SER A 272 -13.50 -8.77 -27.49
CA SER A 272 -12.93 -10.12 -27.31
C SER A 272 -11.68 -10.40 -28.14
N GLU A 273 -11.57 -9.78 -29.32
CA GLU A 273 -10.43 -9.94 -30.24
C GLU A 273 -9.55 -8.68 -30.35
N LEU A 274 -9.78 -7.68 -29.49
CA LEU A 274 -8.99 -6.45 -29.48
C LEU A 274 -7.92 -6.45 -28.39
N GLU A 275 -6.84 -5.75 -28.68
CA GLU A 275 -5.81 -5.39 -27.71
C GLU A 275 -5.10 -4.11 -28.16
N GLY A 276 -4.86 -3.17 -27.25
CA GLY A 276 -4.25 -1.87 -27.56
C GLY A 276 -5.24 -0.72 -27.59
N SER A 277 -4.74 0.45 -28.04
CA SER A 277 -5.49 1.71 -28.09
C SER A 277 -5.98 1.99 -29.51
N TYR A 278 -7.24 2.37 -29.63
CA TYR A 278 -7.92 2.60 -30.91
C TYR A 278 -8.63 3.95 -30.91
N ALA A 279 -8.36 4.79 -31.92
CA ALA A 279 -9.15 5.98 -32.20
C ALA A 279 -10.32 5.62 -33.14
N LEU A 280 -11.55 5.70 -32.63
CA LEU A 280 -12.77 5.29 -33.32
C LEU A 280 -13.62 6.51 -33.67
N THR A 281 -14.15 6.55 -34.90
CA THR A 281 -14.98 7.67 -35.36
C THR A 281 -16.44 7.24 -35.48
N VAL A 282 -17.32 7.88 -34.71
CA VAL A 282 -18.77 7.79 -34.94
C VAL A 282 -19.14 8.71 -36.10
N TRP A 283 -19.79 8.15 -37.10
CA TRP A 283 -20.29 8.85 -38.29
C TRP A 283 -21.81 8.87 -38.28
N GLY A 284 -22.38 10.07 -38.21
CA GLY A 284 -23.80 10.30 -38.43
C GLY A 284 -24.01 10.80 -39.85
N GLN A 285 -24.89 10.12 -40.58
CA GLN A 285 -25.23 10.44 -41.96
C GLN A 285 -26.72 10.83 -42.07
N SER A 286 -26.99 11.98 -42.68
CA SER A 286 -28.30 12.39 -43.20
C SER A 286 -28.14 12.82 -44.66
N GLU A 287 -29.23 13.05 -45.39
CA GLU A 287 -29.18 13.43 -46.81
C GLU A 287 -28.29 14.68 -47.03
N GLY A 288 -27.11 14.47 -47.64
CA GLY A 288 -26.13 15.53 -47.91
C GLY A 288 -25.38 16.10 -46.68
N ILE A 289 -25.52 15.49 -45.50
CA ILE A 289 -24.89 15.96 -44.25
C ILE A 289 -24.15 14.81 -43.57
N ASP A 290 -22.85 14.98 -43.39
CA ASP A 290 -21.99 14.07 -42.66
C ASP A 290 -21.42 14.76 -41.43
N VAL A 291 -21.58 14.13 -40.26
CA VAL A 291 -21.01 14.61 -38.99
C VAL A 291 -20.19 13.49 -38.38
N TYR A 292 -18.98 13.83 -37.94
CA TYR A 292 -18.03 12.92 -37.33
C TYR A 292 -17.72 13.34 -35.89
N ASN A 293 -17.56 12.36 -35.00
CA ASN A 293 -16.98 12.59 -33.68
C ASN A 293 -16.09 11.40 -33.31
N VAL A 294 -14.98 11.66 -32.61
CA VAL A 294 -13.96 10.66 -32.29
C VAL A 294 -13.97 10.34 -30.80
N PHE A 295 -13.71 9.08 -30.46
CA PHE A 295 -13.43 8.64 -29.10
C PHE A 295 -12.27 7.63 -29.09
N THR A 296 -11.64 7.49 -27.94
CA THR A 296 -10.55 6.52 -27.74
C THR A 296 -11.09 5.28 -27.04
N LEU A 297 -10.70 4.10 -27.53
CA LEU A 297 -10.95 2.81 -26.90
C LEU A 297 -9.62 2.14 -26.55
N ASP A 298 -9.35 1.98 -25.26
CA ASP A 298 -8.21 1.25 -24.74
C ASP A 298 -8.65 -0.14 -24.28
N VAL A 299 -8.21 -1.18 -24.99
CA VAL A 299 -8.45 -2.57 -24.64
C VAL A 299 -7.19 -3.16 -24.03
N ILE A 300 -7.20 -3.36 -22.71
CA ILE A 300 -6.05 -3.86 -21.97
C ILE A 300 -6.13 -5.38 -21.75
N SER A 301 -4.96 -6.02 -21.73
CA SER A 301 -4.86 -7.43 -21.39
C SER A 301 -5.35 -7.68 -19.94
N PRO A 302 -6.16 -8.73 -19.70
CA PRO A 302 -6.61 -9.08 -18.35
C PRO A 302 -5.41 -9.40 -17.45
N PHE A 303 -5.39 -8.83 -16.24
CA PHE A 303 -4.30 -9.02 -15.29
C PHE A 303 -4.17 -10.50 -14.92
N ASP A 304 -3.00 -11.14 -15.09
CA ASP A 304 -2.73 -12.50 -14.64
C ASP A 304 -1.32 -12.62 -14.06
N TYR A 305 -1.17 -13.51 -13.07
CA TYR A 305 0.07 -13.68 -12.33
C TYR A 305 0.28 -15.13 -11.89
N GLU A 306 1.50 -15.45 -11.50
CA GLU A 306 1.88 -16.72 -10.90
C GLU A 306 2.60 -16.51 -9.56
N ILE A 307 2.48 -17.48 -8.66
CA ILE A 307 3.17 -17.52 -7.37
C ILE A 307 4.01 -18.79 -7.31
N SER A 308 5.24 -18.68 -6.84
CA SER A 308 6.08 -19.83 -6.51
C SER A 308 6.80 -19.64 -5.18
N VAL A 309 7.18 -20.73 -4.53
CA VAL A 309 7.95 -20.72 -3.26
C VAL A 309 9.28 -21.42 -3.48
N VAL A 310 10.37 -20.76 -3.11
CA VAL A 310 11.74 -21.24 -3.29
C VAL A 310 12.50 -21.13 -1.97
N PRO A 311 13.04 -22.24 -1.43
CA PRO A 311 12.81 -23.62 -1.85
C PRO A 311 11.37 -24.09 -1.56
N SER A 312 10.83 -25.00 -2.39
CA SER A 312 9.48 -25.57 -2.21
C SER A 312 9.42 -26.73 -1.20
N LYS A 313 10.59 -27.22 -0.75
CA LYS A 313 10.74 -28.23 0.29
C LYS A 313 11.85 -27.87 1.25
N VAL A 314 11.58 -27.95 2.54
CA VAL A 314 12.51 -27.57 3.60
C VAL A 314 12.48 -28.59 4.73
N LYS A 315 13.66 -28.88 5.28
CA LYS A 315 13.81 -29.66 6.51
C LYS A 315 14.48 -28.82 7.58
N VAL A 316 13.88 -28.78 8.76
CA VAL A 316 14.40 -28.10 9.96
C VAL A 316 14.22 -29.00 11.17
N LYS A 317 14.92 -28.71 12.26
CA LYS A 317 14.67 -29.34 13.56
C LYS A 317 13.80 -28.45 14.43
N GLN A 318 13.16 -29.04 15.44
CA GLN A 318 12.45 -28.28 16.48
C GLN A 318 13.30 -27.13 17.04
N GLY A 319 12.68 -25.95 17.15
CA GLY A 319 13.28 -24.71 17.61
C GLY A 319 14.22 -24.02 16.62
N GLU A 320 14.39 -24.54 15.40
CA GLU A 320 15.10 -23.83 14.33
C GLU A 320 14.14 -22.95 13.54
N SER A 321 14.65 -21.83 13.01
CA SER A 321 13.93 -20.98 12.08
C SER A 321 14.47 -21.15 10.66
N VAL A 322 13.58 -21.01 9.68
CA VAL A 322 13.94 -21.04 8.25
C VAL A 322 13.26 -19.91 7.51
N LYS A 323 13.95 -19.41 6.49
CA LYS A 323 13.46 -18.39 5.57
C LYS A 323 13.25 -19.01 4.19
N VAL A 324 12.12 -18.70 3.55
CA VAL A 324 11.84 -19.05 2.17
C VAL A 324 11.39 -17.81 1.40
N THR A 325 11.67 -17.78 0.10
CA THR A 325 11.28 -16.68 -0.78
C THR A 325 10.02 -17.07 -1.55
N ILE A 326 9.03 -16.18 -1.53
CA ILE A 326 7.85 -16.24 -2.37
C ILE A 326 8.10 -15.33 -3.57
N ASN A 327 8.11 -15.89 -4.77
CA ASN A 327 8.21 -15.11 -6.00
C ASN A 327 6.81 -14.90 -6.58
N VAL A 328 6.54 -13.69 -7.03
CA VAL A 328 5.30 -13.33 -7.70
C VAL A 328 5.65 -12.71 -9.05
N ASN A 329 5.30 -13.40 -10.14
CA ASN A 329 5.63 -12.96 -11.50
C ASN A 329 4.37 -12.52 -12.25
N LEU A 330 4.50 -11.46 -13.04
CA LEU A 330 3.45 -11.01 -13.96
C LEU A 330 3.40 -11.96 -15.15
N VAL A 331 2.21 -12.46 -15.48
CA VAL A 331 1.99 -13.32 -16.65
C VAL A 331 1.37 -12.50 -17.79
N LYS A 332 0.35 -11.69 -17.50
CA LYS A 332 -0.34 -10.82 -18.47
C LYS A 332 -0.90 -9.56 -17.81
N GLY A 333 -1.17 -8.54 -18.63
CA GLY A 333 -1.82 -7.30 -18.21
C GLY A 333 -0.91 -6.38 -17.39
N GLU A 334 -1.50 -5.34 -16.81
CA GLU A 334 -0.78 -4.38 -15.97
C GLU A 334 -0.62 -4.90 -14.54
N ALA A 335 0.54 -4.65 -13.93
CA ALA A 335 0.83 -5.10 -12.58
C ALA A 335 -0.10 -4.44 -11.55
N ARG A 336 -0.72 -5.24 -10.70
CA ARG A 336 -1.58 -4.80 -9.59
C ARG A 336 -1.07 -5.38 -8.26
N PRO A 337 -1.35 -4.72 -7.11
CA PRO A 337 -1.03 -5.28 -5.81
C PRO A 337 -1.72 -6.64 -5.58
N ILE A 338 -0.96 -7.61 -5.06
CA ILE A 338 -1.46 -8.92 -4.64
C ILE A 338 -1.25 -9.05 -3.14
N GLU A 339 -2.33 -9.29 -2.41
CA GLU A 339 -2.30 -9.60 -0.98
C GLU A 339 -1.92 -11.06 -0.76
N LEU A 340 -0.87 -11.30 0.01
CA LEU A 340 -0.35 -12.62 0.34
C LEU A 340 -0.80 -13.05 1.74
N SER A 341 -1.24 -14.29 1.86
CA SER A 341 -1.64 -14.92 3.12
C SER A 341 -1.08 -16.34 3.23
N ILE A 342 -0.82 -16.77 4.47
CA ILE A 342 -0.22 -18.07 4.78
C ILE A 342 -1.21 -18.91 5.58
N SER A 343 -1.33 -20.19 5.22
CA SER A 343 -2.13 -21.17 5.96
C SER A 343 -1.40 -22.52 6.03
N GLY A 344 -1.82 -23.41 6.94
CA GLY A 344 -1.19 -24.72 7.14
C GLY A 344 0.05 -24.71 8.03
N VAL A 345 0.30 -23.62 8.77
CA VAL A 345 1.37 -23.56 9.78
C VAL A 345 1.00 -24.46 10.98
N PRO A 346 1.91 -25.34 11.44
CA PRO A 346 1.57 -26.30 12.50
C PRO A 346 1.39 -25.65 13.87
N SER A 347 0.60 -26.30 14.73
CA SER A 347 0.47 -25.90 16.14
C SER A 347 1.82 -25.95 16.85
N GLY A 348 2.18 -24.88 17.55
CA GLY A 348 3.47 -24.76 18.25
C GLY A 348 4.62 -24.21 17.39
N ALA A 349 4.35 -23.88 16.12
CA ALA A 349 5.21 -23.07 15.27
C ALA A 349 4.65 -21.65 15.13
N SER A 350 5.48 -20.72 14.65
CA SER A 350 5.06 -19.36 14.30
C SER A 350 5.64 -18.95 12.94
N TYR A 351 5.09 -17.91 12.33
CA TYR A 351 5.59 -17.37 11.08
C TYR A 351 5.53 -15.84 11.03
N SER A 352 6.34 -15.26 10.16
CA SER A 352 6.23 -13.86 9.75
C SER A 352 6.44 -13.74 8.25
N LEU A 353 5.69 -12.84 7.62
CA LEU A 353 5.70 -12.61 6.17
C LEU A 353 5.98 -11.13 5.89
N LYS A 354 6.99 -10.82 5.07
CA LYS A 354 7.34 -9.44 4.71
C LYS A 354 7.84 -9.31 3.25
N PRO A 355 7.26 -8.42 2.43
CA PRO A 355 5.98 -7.71 2.65
C PRO A 355 4.77 -8.66 2.54
N THR A 356 3.61 -8.23 3.05
CA THR A 356 2.33 -8.96 2.89
C THR A 356 1.62 -8.63 1.58
N THR A 357 2.02 -7.56 0.90
CA THR A 357 1.49 -7.16 -0.40
C THR A 357 2.63 -7.01 -1.39
N VAL A 358 2.49 -7.58 -2.59
CA VAL A 358 3.53 -7.59 -3.63
C VAL A 358 2.90 -7.17 -4.96
N THR A 359 3.54 -6.23 -5.66
CA THR A 359 3.20 -5.88 -7.04
C THR A 359 4.17 -6.63 -7.98
N PRO A 360 3.70 -7.46 -8.93
CA PRO A 360 4.56 -8.24 -9.81
C PRO A 360 5.33 -7.38 -10.83
N PRO A 361 6.57 -7.75 -11.20
CA PRO A 361 7.38 -8.79 -10.60
C PRO A 361 7.90 -8.36 -9.21
N GLY A 362 7.82 -9.25 -8.23
CA GLY A 362 8.26 -8.96 -6.88
C GLY A 362 8.38 -10.20 -6.00
N THR A 363 8.92 -10.00 -4.79
CA THR A 363 9.18 -11.10 -3.86
C THR A 363 8.77 -10.76 -2.43
N ALA A 364 8.40 -11.79 -1.66
CA ALA A 364 8.24 -11.70 -0.21
C ALA A 364 9.04 -12.77 0.53
N GLU A 365 9.51 -12.45 1.73
CA GLU A 365 10.21 -13.37 2.62
C GLU A 365 9.22 -13.94 3.65
N LEU A 366 9.13 -15.27 3.70
CA LEU A 366 8.40 -16.01 4.73
C LEU A 366 9.42 -16.63 5.69
N THR A 367 9.41 -16.16 6.94
CA THR A 367 10.19 -16.77 8.04
C THR A 367 9.28 -17.66 8.86
N ILE A 368 9.66 -18.92 9.07
CA ILE A 368 8.95 -19.89 9.89
C ILE A 368 9.86 -20.29 11.06
N ASP A 369 9.36 -20.16 12.29
CA ASP A 369 9.97 -20.74 13.48
C ASP A 369 9.26 -22.05 13.80
N ALA A 370 10.00 -23.16 13.73
CA ALA A 370 9.48 -24.50 13.94
C ALA A 370 8.96 -24.72 15.37
N GLY A 371 9.46 -23.96 16.36
CA GLY A 371 9.07 -24.08 17.75
C GLY A 371 9.05 -25.53 18.23
N GLU A 372 7.90 -25.99 18.73
CA GLU A 372 7.71 -27.36 19.25
C GLU A 372 7.08 -28.32 18.25
N ALA A 373 6.71 -27.85 17.05
CA ALA A 373 6.04 -28.67 16.05
C ALA A 373 6.93 -29.84 15.57
N LYS A 374 6.32 -30.93 15.12
CA LYS A 374 7.04 -32.09 14.55
C LYS A 374 6.19 -32.79 13.51
N GLY A 375 6.81 -33.35 12.48
CA GLY A 375 6.12 -34.01 11.37
C GLY A 375 6.30 -33.26 10.05
N THR A 376 5.50 -33.63 9.05
CA THR A 376 5.53 -32.99 7.72
C THR A 376 4.25 -32.21 7.49
N PHE A 377 4.37 -30.98 7.03
CA PHE A 377 3.28 -30.02 6.86
C PHE A 377 3.31 -29.42 5.46
N HIS A 378 2.14 -29.11 4.93
CA HIS A 378 1.98 -28.42 3.65
C HIS A 378 1.50 -26.99 3.94
N ILE A 379 2.41 -26.04 3.86
CA ILE A 379 2.12 -24.64 4.04
C ILE A 379 1.66 -24.08 2.69
N VAL A 380 0.50 -23.42 2.69
CA VAL A 380 -0.09 -22.85 1.48
C VAL A 380 0.06 -21.34 1.53
N VAL A 381 0.74 -20.80 0.51
CA VAL A 381 0.80 -19.38 0.19
C VAL A 381 -0.34 -19.08 -0.76
N LYS A 382 -1.22 -18.15 -0.39
CA LYS A 382 -2.33 -17.69 -1.21
C LYS A 382 -2.14 -16.22 -1.54
N GLY A 383 -2.14 -15.89 -2.83
CA GLY A 383 -2.21 -14.51 -3.30
C GLY A 383 -3.62 -14.19 -3.81
N VAL A 384 -4.10 -12.99 -3.53
CA VAL A 384 -5.39 -12.48 -3.98
C VAL A 384 -5.22 -11.09 -4.58
N SER A 385 -5.82 -10.85 -5.74
CA SER A 385 -5.94 -9.52 -6.34
C SER A 385 -7.26 -9.46 -7.12
N GLY A 386 -8.19 -8.62 -6.65
CA GLY A 386 -9.59 -8.63 -7.12
C GLY A 386 -10.21 -10.03 -6.96
N GLU A 387 -10.80 -10.54 -8.03
CA GLU A 387 -11.40 -11.89 -8.05
C GLU A 387 -10.37 -13.02 -8.30
N LYS A 388 -9.12 -12.69 -8.67
CA LYS A 388 -8.10 -13.69 -8.99
C LYS A 388 -7.37 -14.18 -7.76
N THR A 389 -7.44 -15.49 -7.54
CA THR A 389 -6.70 -16.21 -6.50
C THR A 389 -5.72 -17.20 -7.12
N LYS A 390 -4.46 -17.18 -6.67
CA LYS A 390 -3.44 -18.21 -6.99
C LYS A 390 -2.83 -18.75 -5.71
N THR A 391 -2.35 -19.99 -5.76
CA THR A 391 -1.71 -20.64 -4.61
C THR A 391 -0.39 -21.27 -4.99
N ALA A 392 0.52 -21.33 -4.02
CA ALA A 392 1.75 -22.09 -4.07
C ALA A 392 1.93 -22.84 -2.75
N SER A 393 2.69 -23.94 -2.76
CA SER A 393 2.85 -24.80 -1.60
C SER A 393 4.31 -25.00 -1.22
N LEU A 394 4.55 -25.07 0.08
CA LEU A 394 5.82 -25.42 0.72
C LEU A 394 5.63 -26.69 1.53
N GLU A 395 6.44 -27.71 1.27
CA GLU A 395 6.55 -28.89 2.13
C GLU A 395 7.58 -28.63 3.24
N LEU A 396 7.12 -28.54 4.49
CA LEU A 396 7.97 -28.33 5.66
C LEU A 396 8.04 -29.62 6.48
N THR A 397 9.21 -30.24 6.56
CA THR A 397 9.49 -31.33 7.49
C THR A 397 10.19 -30.79 8.73
N ILE A 398 9.58 -30.98 9.89
CA ILE A 398 10.16 -30.63 11.19
C ILE A 398 10.58 -31.92 11.90
N GLU A 399 11.89 -32.12 12.01
CA GLU A 399 12.49 -33.27 12.68
C GLU A 399 12.55 -33.07 14.20
N GLU A 400 12.15 -34.11 14.94
CA GLU A 400 12.28 -34.12 16.39
C GLU A 400 13.77 -34.15 16.79
N LYS A 401 14.17 -33.29 17.73
CA LYS A 401 15.51 -33.35 18.33
C LYS A 401 15.64 -34.62 19.18
N LYS A 402 16.66 -35.43 18.93
CA LYS A 402 16.84 -36.78 19.54
C LYS A 402 17.65 -36.75 20.83
N CYS A 403 17.33 -37.61 21.80
CA CYS A 403 18.17 -37.82 22.99
C CYS A 403 19.42 -38.67 22.67
N VAL A 404 20.31 -38.14 21.82
CA VAL A 404 21.32 -38.94 21.09
C VAL A 404 22.23 -39.81 21.96
N ILE A 405 22.64 -39.36 23.15
CA ILE A 405 23.45 -40.18 24.08
C ILE A 405 22.61 -41.32 24.67
N ALA A 406 21.39 -41.04 25.12
CA ALA A 406 20.52 -42.06 25.69
C ALA A 406 20.12 -43.09 24.62
N THR A 407 19.74 -42.64 23.42
CA THR A 407 19.43 -43.53 22.29
C THR A 407 20.63 -44.40 21.91
N ALA A 408 21.84 -43.84 21.85
CA ALA A 408 23.05 -44.62 21.58
C ALA A 408 23.33 -45.68 22.66
N THR A 409 23.03 -45.36 23.92
CA THR A 409 23.29 -46.20 25.10
C THR A 409 22.28 -47.34 25.26
N TYR A 410 21.00 -47.06 25.04
CA TYR A 410 19.90 -48.01 25.19
C TYR A 410 19.51 -48.70 23.87
N GLY A 411 20.02 -48.23 22.73
CA GLY A 411 19.92 -48.89 21.43
C GLY A 411 18.63 -48.62 20.67
N SER A 412 17.63 -47.96 21.27
CA SER A 412 16.37 -47.62 20.62
C SER A 412 15.82 -46.29 21.12
N GLU A 413 15.22 -45.52 20.21
CA GLU A 413 14.44 -44.32 20.54
C GLU A 413 13.19 -44.71 21.36
N LEU A 414 12.66 -45.92 21.16
CA LEU A 414 11.49 -46.47 21.85
C LEU A 414 11.86 -47.17 23.17
N SER A 415 13.08 -46.99 23.67
CA SER A 415 13.39 -47.47 25.01
C SER A 415 12.63 -46.63 26.03
N GLY A 416 12.06 -47.25 27.07
CA GLY A 416 11.26 -46.54 28.08
C GLY A 416 12.00 -45.37 28.74
N ILE A 417 13.33 -45.46 28.86
CA ILE A 417 14.19 -44.37 29.35
C ILE A 417 14.24 -43.19 28.38
N VAL A 418 14.40 -43.44 27.07
CA VAL A 418 14.43 -42.37 26.07
C VAL A 418 13.04 -41.75 25.90
N GLU A 419 11.97 -42.54 26.04
CA GLU A 419 10.60 -42.04 26.10
C GLU A 419 10.36 -41.15 27.33
N PHE A 420 10.81 -41.58 28.52
CA PHE A 420 10.74 -40.76 29.73
C PHE A 420 11.46 -39.42 29.53
N LEU A 421 12.71 -39.42 29.05
CA LEU A 421 13.48 -38.19 28.83
C LEU A 421 12.78 -37.26 27.81
N ARG A 422 12.23 -37.82 26.73
CA ARG A 422 11.45 -37.04 25.74
C ARG A 422 10.17 -36.48 26.35
N SER A 423 9.45 -37.27 27.14
CA SER A 423 8.23 -36.82 27.83
C SER A 423 8.55 -35.73 28.85
N PHE A 424 9.60 -35.90 29.65
CA PHE A 424 10.05 -34.89 30.61
C PHE A 424 10.43 -33.57 29.90
N ARG A 425 11.14 -33.64 28.79
CA ARG A 425 11.43 -32.46 27.97
C ARG A 425 10.14 -31.84 27.42
N ASN A 426 9.38 -32.60 26.65
CA ASN A 426 8.26 -32.08 25.85
C ASN A 426 7.07 -31.65 26.72
N ASN A 427 6.69 -32.47 27.69
CA ASN A 427 5.44 -32.29 28.42
C ASN A 427 5.62 -31.54 29.73
N PHE A 428 6.86 -31.31 30.17
CA PHE A 428 7.15 -30.64 31.44
C PHE A 428 8.06 -29.44 31.22
N VAL A 429 9.30 -29.61 30.75
CA VAL A 429 10.22 -28.48 30.55
C VAL A 429 9.71 -27.49 29.49
N PHE A 430 9.25 -28.00 28.34
CA PHE A 430 8.74 -27.15 27.25
C PHE A 430 7.36 -26.57 27.51
N SER A 431 6.60 -27.10 28.47
CA SER A 431 5.32 -26.51 28.85
C SER A 431 5.44 -25.12 29.47
N THR A 432 6.63 -24.71 29.93
CA THR A 432 6.83 -23.47 30.68
C THR A 432 7.81 -22.52 29.98
N TYR A 433 7.65 -21.22 30.20
CA TYR A 433 8.52 -20.21 29.61
C TYR A 433 9.94 -20.29 30.17
N ALA A 434 10.11 -20.41 31.49
CA ALA A 434 11.43 -20.56 32.10
C ALA A 434 12.11 -21.85 31.64
N GLY A 435 11.35 -22.95 31.54
CA GLY A 435 11.86 -24.23 31.06
C GLY A 435 12.32 -24.18 29.62
N ARG A 436 11.54 -23.56 28.72
CA ARG A 436 11.96 -23.33 27.32
C ARG A 436 13.24 -22.49 27.24
N ARG A 437 13.37 -21.43 28.04
CA ARG A 437 14.57 -20.56 28.02
C ARG A 437 15.80 -21.26 28.60
N PHE A 438 15.69 -21.98 29.71
CA PHE A 438 16.76 -22.85 30.19
C PHE A 438 17.20 -23.85 29.11
N TYR A 439 16.23 -24.46 28.42
CA TYR A 439 16.53 -25.46 27.41
C TYR A 439 17.29 -24.88 26.21
N VAL A 440 17.16 -23.58 25.88
CA VAL A 440 18.00 -22.94 24.84
C VAL A 440 19.49 -23.09 25.18
N ALA A 441 19.88 -22.74 26.41
CA ALA A 441 21.27 -22.85 26.87
C ALA A 441 21.72 -24.32 26.99
N PHE A 442 20.85 -25.17 27.57
CA PHE A 442 21.14 -26.59 27.73
C PHE A 442 21.30 -27.31 26.39
N ASP A 443 20.44 -27.03 25.41
CA ASP A 443 20.46 -27.62 24.06
C ASP A 443 21.76 -27.24 23.34
N ALA A 444 22.12 -25.96 23.35
CA ALA A 444 23.38 -25.48 22.77
C ALA A 444 24.60 -26.18 23.41
N PHE A 445 24.64 -26.26 24.74
CA PHE A 445 25.69 -26.99 25.45
C PHE A 445 25.70 -28.48 25.10
N TYR A 446 24.56 -29.16 25.19
CA TYR A 446 24.44 -30.60 25.00
C TYR A 446 24.82 -31.02 23.58
N TYR A 447 24.30 -30.35 22.55
CA TYR A 447 24.57 -30.70 21.15
C TYR A 447 25.95 -30.25 20.66
N SER A 448 26.66 -29.38 21.39
CA SER A 448 28.04 -29.02 21.04
C SER A 448 29.02 -30.21 21.11
N TRP A 449 28.73 -31.22 21.93
CA TRP A 449 29.62 -32.38 22.12
C TRP A 449 28.93 -33.74 22.05
N SER A 450 27.62 -33.82 22.37
CA SER A 450 26.91 -35.10 22.47
C SER A 450 26.84 -35.92 21.16
N PRO A 451 26.77 -35.35 19.94
CA PRO A 451 26.71 -36.16 18.72
C PRO A 451 27.98 -37.01 18.50
N THR A 452 29.14 -36.44 18.84
CA THR A 452 30.43 -37.13 18.74
C THR A 452 30.50 -38.28 19.73
N VAL A 453 30.08 -38.05 20.98
CA VAL A 453 30.01 -39.09 22.01
C VAL A 453 29.01 -40.19 21.64
N ALA A 454 27.82 -39.83 21.16
CA ALA A 454 26.80 -40.77 20.72
C ALA A 454 27.26 -41.66 19.55
N ARG A 455 28.12 -41.14 18.67
CA ARG A 455 28.75 -41.94 17.60
C ARG A 455 29.73 -42.97 18.18
N ALA A 456 30.56 -42.57 19.14
CA ALA A 456 31.49 -43.47 19.81
C ALA A 456 30.77 -44.60 20.58
N ILE A 457 29.69 -44.27 21.31
CA ILE A 457 28.87 -45.25 22.04
C ILE A 457 28.24 -46.27 21.08
N ARG A 458 27.72 -45.84 19.92
CA ARG A 458 27.07 -46.75 18.96
C ARG A 458 28.00 -47.85 18.46
N GLY A 459 29.27 -47.50 18.22
CA GLY A 459 30.29 -48.43 17.71
C GLY A 459 30.92 -49.35 18.76
N ASN A 460 30.66 -49.14 20.06
CA ASN A 460 31.35 -49.88 21.13
C ASN A 460 30.39 -50.38 22.24
N PRO A 461 30.15 -51.70 22.33
CA PRO A 461 29.30 -52.30 23.37
C PRO A 461 29.76 -52.00 24.81
N TRP A 462 31.07 -51.90 25.07
CA TRP A 462 31.60 -51.60 26.40
C TRP A 462 31.30 -50.16 26.81
N LEU A 463 31.37 -49.20 25.87
CA LEU A 463 30.95 -47.83 26.13
C LEU A 463 29.46 -47.75 26.45
N LYS A 464 28.60 -48.55 25.80
CA LYS A 464 27.18 -48.62 26.16
C LYS A 464 26.99 -49.03 27.62
N LEU A 465 27.73 -50.03 28.11
CA LEU A 465 27.64 -50.47 29.51
C LEU A 465 28.06 -49.36 30.47
N ILE A 466 29.20 -48.71 30.20
CA ILE A 466 29.70 -47.58 31.02
C ILE A 466 28.67 -46.46 31.06
N PHE A 467 28.14 -46.06 29.90
CA PHE A 467 27.13 -45.00 29.83
C PHE A 467 25.80 -45.40 30.48
N ARG A 468 25.40 -46.69 30.49
CA ARG A 468 24.22 -47.12 31.26
C ARG A 468 24.40 -46.88 32.75
N VAL A 469 25.57 -47.21 33.29
CA VAL A 469 25.89 -46.96 34.71
C VAL A 469 25.96 -45.47 34.98
N LEU A 470 26.59 -44.69 34.09
CA LEU A 470 26.67 -43.23 34.24
C LEU A 470 25.33 -42.53 34.09
N LEU A 471 24.41 -43.00 33.26
CA LEU A 471 23.09 -42.38 33.07
C LEU A 471 22.10 -42.75 34.16
N TYR A 472 22.26 -43.91 34.82
CA TYR A 472 21.27 -44.40 35.77
C TYR A 472 20.98 -43.42 36.94
N PRO A 473 21.99 -42.88 37.67
CA PRO A 473 21.72 -41.90 38.71
C PRO A 473 21.16 -40.58 38.17
N LEU A 474 21.53 -40.19 36.95
CA LEU A 474 21.03 -38.99 36.29
C LEU A 474 19.54 -39.13 35.96
N ILE A 475 19.12 -40.27 35.42
CA ILE A 475 17.71 -40.56 35.13
C ILE A 475 16.90 -40.59 36.43
N LEU A 476 17.40 -41.27 37.47
CA LEU A 476 16.76 -41.30 38.78
C LEU A 476 16.61 -39.89 39.39
N SER A 477 17.61 -39.02 39.19
CA SER A 477 17.55 -37.62 39.64
C SER A 477 16.44 -36.83 38.93
N LEU A 478 16.24 -37.07 37.63
CA LEU A 478 15.17 -36.46 36.86
C LEU A 478 13.78 -37.03 37.22
N GLU A 479 13.67 -38.33 37.49
CA GLU A 479 12.43 -38.95 37.99
C GLU A 479 12.04 -38.40 39.37
N ALA A 480 13.00 -38.31 40.30
CA ALA A 480 12.77 -37.72 41.62
C ALA A 480 12.35 -36.25 41.53
N SER A 481 12.99 -35.49 40.63
CA SER A 481 12.64 -34.11 40.32
C SER A 481 11.21 -33.98 39.78
N ALA A 482 10.83 -34.82 38.81
CA ALA A 482 9.47 -34.84 38.25
C ALA A 482 8.43 -35.18 39.32
N LEU A 483 8.72 -36.15 40.18
CA LEU A 483 7.83 -36.54 41.29
C LEU A 483 7.66 -35.40 42.30
N ALA A 484 8.76 -34.75 42.70
CA ALA A 484 8.76 -33.67 43.68
C ALA A 484 7.99 -32.44 43.20
N SER A 485 8.03 -32.15 41.90
CA SER A 485 7.35 -30.99 41.32
C SER A 485 5.90 -31.24 40.91
N LYS A 486 5.47 -32.50 40.80
CA LYS A 486 4.12 -32.85 40.31
C LYS A 486 2.97 -32.12 41.04
N PRO A 487 2.98 -31.96 42.39
CA PRO A 487 1.90 -31.24 43.09
C PRO A 487 1.84 -29.75 42.75
N LEU A 488 2.95 -29.17 42.27
CA LEU A 488 3.07 -27.74 41.99
C LEU A 488 2.58 -27.38 40.59
N ILE A 489 2.51 -28.33 39.66
CA ILE A 489 2.13 -28.09 38.25
C ILE A 489 0.75 -27.42 38.16
N SER A 490 -0.22 -27.88 38.95
CA SER A 490 -1.58 -27.33 38.96
C SER A 490 -1.69 -25.98 39.67
N LEU A 491 -0.73 -25.64 40.54
CA LEU A 491 -0.72 -24.35 41.25
C LEU A 491 -0.04 -23.28 40.41
N ASN A 492 1.18 -23.56 39.96
CA ASN A 492 1.93 -22.71 39.06
C ASN A 492 3.00 -23.55 38.34
N PRO A 493 2.87 -23.75 37.01
CA PRO A 493 3.80 -24.58 36.26
C PRO A 493 5.22 -23.97 36.20
N GLU A 494 5.39 -22.64 36.22
CA GLU A 494 6.72 -22.00 36.28
C GLU A 494 7.40 -22.31 37.62
N VAL A 495 6.69 -22.20 38.74
CA VAL A 495 7.24 -22.59 40.05
C VAL A 495 7.60 -24.08 40.07
N ALA A 496 6.77 -24.93 39.47
CA ALA A 496 7.04 -26.36 39.36
C ALA A 496 8.34 -26.65 38.60
N VAL A 497 8.63 -25.92 37.50
CA VAL A 497 9.86 -26.12 36.73
C VAL A 497 11.10 -25.65 37.50
N PHE A 498 11.02 -24.57 38.27
CA PHE A 498 12.13 -24.13 39.14
C PHE A 498 12.44 -25.16 40.23
N VAL A 499 11.41 -25.68 40.90
CA VAL A 499 11.58 -26.74 41.92
C VAL A 499 12.16 -28.00 41.30
N ALA A 500 11.72 -28.37 40.09
CA ALA A 500 12.24 -29.53 39.39
C ALA A 500 13.73 -29.33 39.06
N GLY A 501 14.07 -28.17 38.49
CA GLY A 501 15.44 -27.77 38.23
C GLY A 501 16.30 -27.82 39.50
N ALA A 502 15.78 -27.38 40.63
CA ALA A 502 16.49 -27.39 41.90
C ALA A 502 16.80 -28.80 42.41
N VAL A 503 15.79 -29.68 42.41
CA VAL A 503 15.95 -31.08 42.84
C VAL A 503 16.94 -31.80 41.92
N ALA A 504 16.76 -31.66 40.60
CA ALA A 504 17.65 -32.29 39.62
C ALA A 504 19.09 -31.76 39.75
N ALA A 505 19.29 -30.44 39.78
CA ALA A 505 20.60 -29.81 39.94
C ALA A 505 21.30 -30.26 41.22
N THR A 506 20.56 -30.33 42.34
CA THR A 506 21.11 -30.74 43.63
C THR A 506 21.56 -32.20 43.60
N LEU A 507 20.71 -33.11 43.11
CA LEU A 507 21.03 -34.53 43.04
C LEU A 507 22.18 -34.81 42.07
N ILE A 508 22.18 -34.18 40.89
CA ILE A 508 23.28 -34.32 39.92
C ILE A 508 24.58 -33.73 40.49
N GLY A 509 24.52 -32.57 41.15
CA GLY A 509 25.68 -31.97 41.83
C GLY A 509 26.27 -32.89 42.90
N LEU A 510 25.42 -33.52 43.71
CA LEU A 510 25.83 -34.48 44.73
C LEU A 510 26.49 -35.73 44.14
N VAL A 511 25.88 -36.33 43.11
CA VAL A 511 26.34 -37.61 42.56
C VAL A 511 27.61 -37.44 41.70
N TYR A 512 27.64 -36.43 40.82
CA TYR A 512 28.71 -36.32 39.81
C TYR A 512 29.79 -35.32 40.16
N ILE A 513 29.45 -34.22 40.85
CA ILE A 513 30.39 -33.12 41.10
C ILE A 513 30.99 -33.21 42.51
N ALA A 514 30.23 -33.60 43.53
CA ALA A 514 30.72 -33.65 44.91
C ALA A 514 31.98 -34.49 45.12
N PRO A 515 32.13 -35.70 44.53
CA PRO A 515 33.35 -36.50 44.69
C PRO A 515 34.60 -35.78 44.15
N LEU A 516 34.48 -35.14 42.99
CA LEU A 516 35.56 -34.38 42.37
C LEU A 516 35.85 -33.10 43.16
N ALA A 517 34.81 -32.37 43.56
CA ALA A 517 34.93 -31.20 44.41
C ALA A 517 35.63 -31.55 45.73
N TYR A 518 35.37 -32.74 46.29
CA TYR A 518 36.07 -33.24 47.47
C TYR A 518 37.56 -33.35 47.24
N ILE A 519 37.97 -34.03 46.17
CA ILE A 519 39.40 -34.21 45.87
C ILE A 519 40.10 -32.87 45.66
N LEU A 520 39.47 -31.93 44.94
CA LEU A 520 40.06 -30.64 44.56
C LEU A 520 40.06 -29.59 45.67
N LEU A 521 39.00 -29.55 46.49
CA LEU A 521 38.75 -28.48 47.47
C LEU A 521 38.91 -28.93 48.93
N ARG A 522 39.21 -30.21 49.20
CA ARG A 522 39.43 -30.71 50.58
C ARG A 522 40.45 -29.91 51.38
N ARG A 523 41.45 -29.29 50.73
CA ARG A 523 42.47 -28.45 51.39
C ARG A 523 42.19 -26.94 51.37
N LYS A 524 41.15 -26.48 50.66
CA LYS A 524 40.83 -25.06 50.50
C LYS A 524 39.70 -24.62 51.43
N GLU A 525 39.73 -23.36 51.86
CA GLU A 525 38.59 -22.72 52.51
C GLU A 525 37.49 -22.45 51.48
N VAL A 526 36.25 -22.90 51.78
CA VAL A 526 35.14 -22.89 50.82
C VAL A 526 33.99 -21.94 51.23
N LYS A 527 34.12 -21.23 52.35
CA LYS A 527 33.06 -20.33 52.88
C LYS A 527 32.67 -19.26 51.86
N ASN A 528 33.64 -18.60 51.24
CA ASN A 528 33.37 -17.51 50.28
C ASN A 528 32.73 -18.05 48.99
N ILE A 529 33.12 -19.26 48.55
CA ILE A 529 32.52 -19.90 47.38
C ILE A 529 31.05 -20.24 47.67
N LEU A 530 30.76 -20.84 48.83
CA LEU A 530 29.38 -21.12 49.23
C LEU A 530 28.54 -19.84 49.32
N LEU A 531 29.07 -18.78 49.93
CA LEU A 531 28.37 -17.49 50.01
C LEU A 531 28.09 -16.92 48.62
N ALA A 532 29.08 -16.92 47.73
CA ALA A 532 28.92 -16.44 46.36
C ALA A 532 27.87 -17.24 45.59
N LEU A 533 27.91 -18.57 45.66
CA LEU A 533 26.92 -19.41 44.97
C LEU A 533 25.50 -19.21 45.54
N THR A 534 25.35 -19.09 46.86
CA THR A 534 24.05 -18.78 47.47
C THR A 534 23.52 -17.42 47.00
N LEU A 535 24.39 -16.41 46.92
CA LEU A 535 24.00 -15.09 46.40
C LEU A 535 23.59 -15.16 44.93
N VAL A 536 24.32 -15.93 44.09
CA VAL A 536 23.96 -16.16 42.69
C VAL A 536 22.60 -16.84 42.58
N VAL A 537 22.27 -17.84 43.41
CA VAL A 537 20.94 -18.48 43.41
C VAL A 537 19.85 -17.45 43.70
N LEU A 538 20.02 -16.62 44.75
CA LEU A 538 19.01 -15.62 45.14
C LEU A 538 18.82 -14.56 44.04
N VAL A 539 19.92 -14.07 43.47
CA VAL A 539 19.88 -13.12 42.35
C VAL A 539 19.24 -13.75 41.13
N ALA A 540 19.58 -14.99 40.79
CA ALA A 540 19.02 -15.69 39.64
C ALA A 540 17.50 -15.90 39.75
N ILE A 541 16.98 -16.21 40.94
CA ILE A 541 15.53 -16.27 41.17
C ILE A 541 14.89 -14.90 40.93
N LEU A 542 15.44 -13.83 41.55
CA LEU A 542 14.90 -12.47 41.41
C LEU A 542 14.90 -12.00 39.94
N VAL A 543 16.03 -12.19 39.24
CA VAL A 543 16.18 -11.82 37.83
C VAL A 543 15.23 -12.65 36.96
N SER A 544 15.03 -13.94 37.27
CA SER A 544 14.08 -14.78 36.54
C SER A 544 12.65 -14.27 36.68
N SER A 545 12.22 -13.92 37.89
CA SER A 545 10.87 -13.35 38.11
C SER A 545 10.63 -12.07 37.32
N VAL A 546 11.62 -11.17 37.27
CA VAL A 546 11.54 -9.94 36.46
C VAL A 546 11.55 -10.26 34.96
N ALA A 547 12.42 -11.16 34.51
CA ALA A 547 12.53 -11.54 33.10
C ALA A 547 11.27 -12.22 32.57
N GLU A 548 10.61 -13.05 33.38
CA GLU A 548 9.31 -13.65 33.04
C GLU A 548 8.22 -12.59 32.85
N MET A 549 8.14 -11.62 33.77
CA MET A 549 7.17 -10.53 33.69
C MET A 549 7.37 -9.66 32.44
N LEU A 550 8.62 -9.42 32.07
CA LEU A 550 8.99 -8.60 30.91
C LEU A 550 9.09 -9.40 29.59
N ARG A 551 8.94 -10.73 29.62
CA ARG A 551 9.22 -11.62 28.48
C ARG A 551 10.60 -11.39 27.87
N ALA A 552 11.60 -11.20 28.73
CA ALA A 552 12.99 -10.93 28.35
C ALA A 552 13.76 -12.25 28.17
N ASP A 553 13.72 -12.80 26.94
CA ASP A 553 14.26 -14.11 26.58
C ASP A 553 15.73 -14.34 26.99
N ASP A 554 16.63 -13.42 26.63
CA ASP A 554 18.06 -13.56 26.90
C ASP A 554 18.36 -13.49 28.39
N MET A 555 17.68 -12.59 29.10
CA MET A 555 17.85 -12.37 30.53
C MET A 555 17.39 -13.61 31.31
N LEU A 556 16.25 -14.20 30.92
CA LEU A 556 15.73 -15.42 31.55
C LEU A 556 16.63 -16.64 31.23
N THR A 557 17.18 -16.72 30.02
CA THR A 557 18.11 -17.79 29.63
C THR A 557 19.38 -17.76 30.50
N LEU A 558 19.97 -16.58 30.72
CA LEU A 558 21.14 -16.42 31.59
C LEU A 558 20.81 -16.73 33.06
N ALA A 559 19.68 -16.21 33.56
CA ALA A 559 19.29 -16.39 34.96
C ALA A 559 18.99 -17.85 35.31
N THR A 560 18.20 -18.54 34.48
CA THR A 560 17.87 -19.97 34.69
C THR A 560 19.11 -20.87 34.60
N THR A 561 20.05 -20.55 33.71
CA THR A 561 21.34 -21.26 33.61
C THR A 561 22.20 -21.04 34.85
N ALA A 562 22.33 -19.79 35.31
CA ALA A 562 23.07 -19.44 36.52
C ALA A 562 22.47 -20.12 37.76
N TYR A 563 21.14 -20.18 37.85
CA TYR A 563 20.39 -20.87 38.90
C TYR A 563 20.77 -22.36 38.98
N VAL A 564 20.68 -23.09 37.86
CA VAL A 564 21.00 -24.52 37.81
C VAL A 564 22.45 -24.79 38.16
N LEU A 565 23.40 -24.07 37.55
CA LEU A 565 24.83 -24.28 37.78
C LEU A 565 25.25 -23.96 39.23
N SER A 566 24.69 -22.90 39.81
CA SER A 566 25.00 -22.52 41.18
C SER A 566 24.44 -23.51 42.21
N LEU A 567 23.24 -24.07 41.97
CA LEU A 567 22.70 -25.16 42.80
C LEU A 567 23.52 -26.44 42.71
N MET A 568 23.95 -26.84 41.50
CA MET A 568 24.86 -27.97 41.34
C MET A 568 26.17 -27.76 42.11
N GLY A 569 26.73 -26.55 42.05
CA GLY A 569 27.93 -26.16 42.79
C GLY A 569 27.73 -26.18 44.31
N LEU A 570 26.61 -25.65 44.81
CA LEU A 570 26.27 -25.68 46.23
C LEU A 570 26.15 -27.13 46.72
N ALA A 571 25.40 -27.95 46.00
CA ALA A 571 25.21 -29.35 46.31
C ALA A 571 26.52 -30.14 46.34
N ALA A 572 27.47 -29.79 45.46
CA ALA A 572 28.80 -30.40 45.46
C ALA A 572 29.69 -30.00 46.65
N ILE A 573 29.56 -28.76 47.14
CA ILE A 573 30.49 -28.18 48.13
C ILE A 573 29.95 -28.30 49.57
N VAL A 574 28.63 -28.28 49.78
CA VAL A 574 28.03 -28.37 51.13
C VAL A 574 28.48 -29.63 51.91
N PRO A 575 28.50 -30.84 51.32
CA PRO A 575 29.00 -32.03 52.00
C PRO A 575 30.44 -31.87 52.50
N LEU A 576 31.30 -31.15 51.77
CA LEU A 576 32.69 -30.90 52.21
C LEU A 576 32.77 -30.12 53.50
N LYS A 577 31.95 -29.09 53.62
CA LYS A 577 31.91 -28.26 54.82
C LYS A 577 31.40 -29.07 56.01
N ILE A 578 30.45 -29.97 55.78
CA ILE A 578 29.92 -30.88 56.81
C ILE A 578 31.01 -31.85 57.27
N VAL A 579 31.69 -32.54 56.33
CA VAL A 579 32.77 -33.49 56.66
C VAL A 579 33.92 -32.81 57.41
N LYS A 580 34.34 -31.61 56.99
CA LYS A 580 35.37 -30.83 57.71
C LYS A 580 34.95 -30.44 59.12
N LYS A 581 33.68 -30.10 59.32
CA LYS A 581 33.13 -29.72 60.64
C LYS A 581 33.02 -30.91 61.58
N LEU A 582 32.78 -32.11 61.06
CA LEU A 582 32.65 -33.34 61.84
C LEU A 582 33.99 -33.95 62.30
N LYS A 583 35.15 -33.32 62.01
CA LYS A 583 36.51 -33.82 62.35
C LYS A 583 36.72 -35.30 61.98
N ILE A 584 36.12 -35.78 60.91
CA ILE A 584 36.42 -37.11 60.37
C ILE A 584 37.72 -36.96 59.58
N SER A 585 38.85 -36.99 60.28
CA SER A 585 40.14 -37.36 59.68
C SER A 585 40.01 -38.78 59.14
N PRO A 586 40.60 -39.12 57.98
CA PRO A 586 40.85 -40.52 57.67
C PRO A 586 41.65 -41.19 58.80
#